data_AF-A0A9D8QWL5-F1
#
_entry.id   AF-A0A9D8QWL5-F1
#
_cell.length_a   1.000
_cell.length_b   1.000
_cell.length_c   1.000
_cell.angle_alpha   90.00
_cell.angle_beta   90.00
_cell.angle_gamma   90.00
#
_symmetry.space_group_name_H-M   'P 1'
#
loop_
_entity.id
_entity.type
_entity.pdbx_description
1 polymer ?
#
loop_
_entity_poly.entity_id
_entity_poly.type
_entity_poly.pdbx_seq_one_letter_code
_entity_poly.pdbx_strand_id
1 'polypeptide(L)'
;MKAIKSLKFKFFGIICLMMFLCLFSCWGESQDPARKKILIVHSHNQVYSSYFNITQSFTKQMCDPGYVCEYDHFEIRVRRLPGQFTTRFKPYLENIKAGKYDAVACIGNTAYWYVNQLADEIPEDIPLLYISADYIETGKKHLHYSNNYNYFPVETAQLALSVFPDRKNVAFLSIAGWEKTRLCKYFTQQIGSIPDVKLQFFNPTDFPEEKLLEKLSENPKDTIVILDDWPGDDNSLQDYMLGVITLAQKIDALDIPVFVMRDTFMVNNVVGGAVTYFGNMGRDAADWLKEYFKDGKNNHKHESIDDYRKVLNWTVLKRYGVANSRVPPGVIVLNKPYSFWEHNRFRIITGAGILLLGLSLLLAEAVRRLIRNRQRILINNNMLKVTAEKAHQAEAAARQAEAAKGRFLSTMSHEIRTPLSVIISLSDILQLDNTPEDEKKDNLTTIHYASESLLKLINNILDFSKLEEGKMKIKVTEVL
;
A
#
# COMPACT_ATOMS: atom_id res chain seq x y z
N MET A 1 17.66 -48.33 -8.78
CA MET A 1 16.96 -47.03 -8.57
C MET A 1 16.86 -46.55 -7.11
N LYS A 2 16.93 -47.41 -6.06
CA LYS A 2 16.86 -46.96 -4.65
C LYS A 2 18.15 -46.30 -4.11
N ALA A 3 19.33 -46.68 -4.59
CA ALA A 3 20.61 -46.12 -4.12
C ALA A 3 20.85 -44.64 -4.50
N ILE A 4 20.32 -44.20 -5.65
CA ILE A 4 20.51 -42.81 -6.15
C ILE A 4 19.65 -41.80 -5.36
N LYS A 5 18.50 -42.23 -4.81
CA LYS A 5 17.66 -41.37 -3.96
C LYS A 5 18.26 -41.12 -2.58
N SER A 6 18.96 -42.09 -1.98
CA SER A 6 19.56 -41.91 -0.65
C SER A 6 20.81 -41.01 -0.70
N LEU A 7 21.53 -41.01 -1.82
CA LEU A 7 22.70 -40.16 -2.03
C LEU A 7 22.31 -38.68 -2.18
N LYS A 8 21.22 -38.38 -2.92
CA LYS A 8 20.69 -37.01 -3.06
C LYS A 8 20.19 -36.42 -1.73
N PHE A 9 19.61 -37.24 -0.86
CA PHE A 9 19.11 -36.77 0.44
C PHE A 9 20.24 -36.45 1.42
N LYS A 10 21.32 -37.24 1.42
CA LYS A 10 22.53 -36.96 2.21
C LYS A 10 23.27 -35.71 1.69
N PHE A 11 23.34 -35.54 0.37
CA PHE A 11 23.99 -34.37 -0.23
C PHE A 11 23.22 -33.07 0.04
N PHE A 12 21.88 -33.11 -0.02
CA PHE A 12 21.04 -31.97 0.34
C PHE A 12 21.13 -31.62 1.83
N GLY A 13 21.19 -32.62 2.71
CA GLY A 13 21.42 -32.41 4.14
C GLY A 13 22.76 -31.75 4.45
N ILE A 14 23.83 -32.14 3.74
CA ILE A 14 25.17 -31.54 3.89
C ILE A 14 25.19 -30.09 3.38
N ILE A 15 24.51 -29.80 2.27
CA ILE A 15 24.41 -28.42 1.75
C ILE A 15 23.61 -27.54 2.71
N CYS A 16 22.49 -28.04 3.26
CA CYS A 16 21.74 -27.31 4.29
C CYS A 16 22.55 -27.10 5.57
N LEU A 17 23.33 -28.09 6.00
CA LEU A 17 24.21 -27.97 7.17
C LEU A 17 25.35 -26.98 6.90
N MET A 18 25.95 -26.97 5.71
CA MET A 18 26.96 -25.99 5.31
C MET A 18 26.37 -24.58 5.19
N MET A 19 25.16 -24.41 4.63
CA MET A 19 24.47 -23.10 4.63
C MET A 19 24.13 -22.64 6.06
N PHE A 20 23.72 -23.55 6.94
CA PHE A 20 23.45 -23.25 8.34
C PHE A 20 24.73 -22.89 9.10
N LEU A 21 25.84 -23.59 8.85
CA LEU A 21 27.15 -23.26 9.43
C LEU A 21 27.73 -21.96 8.85
N CYS A 22 27.53 -21.67 7.55
CA CYS A 22 27.91 -20.40 6.93
C CYS A 22 27.12 -19.20 7.49
N LEU A 23 25.86 -19.41 7.90
CA LEU A 23 25.06 -18.40 8.60
C LEU A 23 25.58 -18.11 10.02
N PHE A 24 26.26 -19.07 10.66
CA PHE A 24 26.87 -18.90 11.98
C PHE A 24 28.34 -18.46 11.93
N SER A 25 29.10 -18.80 10.88
CA SER A 25 30.50 -18.39 10.75
C SER A 25 30.69 -16.94 10.27
N CYS A 26 29.60 -16.21 10.02
CA CYS A 26 29.62 -14.74 9.85
C CYS A 26 29.37 -13.98 11.16
N TRP A 27 29.19 -14.66 12.29
CA TRP A 27 29.33 -14.03 13.61
C TRP A 27 30.83 -13.99 13.93
N GLY A 28 31.56 -13.15 13.20
CA GLY A 28 32.83 -12.65 13.72
C GLY A 28 32.54 -12.02 15.09
N GLU A 29 33.48 -12.13 16.03
CA GLU A 29 33.42 -11.44 17.32
C GLU A 29 32.97 -10.00 17.08
N SER A 30 31.68 -9.71 17.32
CA SER A 30 31.25 -8.33 17.42
C SER A 30 31.87 -7.86 18.72
N GLN A 31 33.00 -7.15 18.62
CA GLN A 31 33.45 -6.32 19.73
C GLN A 31 32.22 -5.58 20.24
N ASP A 32 31.92 -5.71 21.53
CA ASP A 32 30.81 -4.97 22.13
C ASP A 32 30.97 -3.51 21.72
N PRO A 33 29.94 -2.90 21.08
CA PRO A 33 30.06 -1.55 20.56
C PRO A 33 30.49 -0.63 21.70
N ALA A 34 31.48 0.23 21.42
CA ALA A 34 32.00 1.15 22.42
C ALA A 34 30.85 1.95 23.03
N ARG A 35 30.84 2.16 24.35
CA ARG A 35 29.79 2.98 24.98
C ARG A 35 30.22 4.44 24.99
N LYS A 36 29.32 5.32 24.58
CA LYS A 36 29.52 6.77 24.57
C LYS A 36 28.48 7.43 25.47
N LYS A 37 28.92 8.17 26.48
CA LYS A 37 28.02 8.85 27.40
C LYS A 37 27.98 10.35 27.13
N ILE A 38 26.81 10.89 26.83
CA ILE A 38 26.63 12.29 26.42
C ILE A 38 25.74 13.02 27.43
N LEU A 39 26.21 14.15 27.95
CA LEU A 39 25.38 15.03 28.77
C LEU A 39 24.65 16.04 27.89
N ILE A 40 23.32 16.06 27.93
CA ILE A 40 22.52 17.06 27.22
C ILE A 40 21.97 18.08 28.23
N VAL A 41 22.41 19.33 28.11
CA VAL A 41 22.03 20.46 28.96
C VAL A 41 20.98 21.30 28.24
N HIS A 42 19.76 21.37 28.79
CA HIS A 42 18.64 22.08 28.19
C HIS A 42 18.38 23.42 28.88
N SER A 43 18.22 24.47 28.08
CA SER A 43 17.79 25.80 28.58
C SER A 43 16.38 25.72 29.18
N HIS A 44 15.45 25.07 28.46
CA HIS A 44 14.06 24.89 28.85
C HIS A 44 13.70 23.40 28.95
N ASN A 45 12.46 23.07 29.32
CA ASN A 45 12.03 21.67 29.34
C ASN A 45 11.78 21.14 27.91
N GLN A 46 11.67 19.82 27.77
CA GLN A 46 11.33 19.17 26.50
C GLN A 46 9.83 19.13 26.17
N VAL A 47 8.98 19.86 26.91
CA VAL A 47 7.55 20.01 26.53
C VAL A 47 7.42 20.96 25.34
N TYR A 48 8.38 21.86 25.15
CA TYR A 48 8.42 22.76 24.01
C TYR A 48 8.95 22.04 22.77
N SER A 49 8.21 22.15 21.65
CA SER A 49 8.47 21.38 20.44
C SER A 49 9.86 21.62 19.85
N SER A 50 10.37 22.85 19.89
CA SER A 50 11.72 23.18 19.41
C SER A 50 12.80 22.36 20.12
N TYR A 51 12.84 22.39 21.46
CA TYR A 51 13.82 21.63 22.27
C TYR A 51 13.63 20.13 22.14
N PHE A 52 12.37 19.66 22.11
CA PHE A 52 12.06 18.24 21.86
C PHE A 52 12.58 17.79 20.50
N ASN A 53 12.30 18.54 19.44
CA ASN A 53 12.69 18.23 18.06
C ASN A 53 14.22 18.21 17.89
N ILE A 54 14.95 19.15 18.49
CA ILE A 54 16.42 19.16 18.48
C ILE A 54 16.94 17.89 19.15
N THR A 55 16.47 17.61 20.37
CA THR A 55 16.94 16.47 21.16
C THR A 55 16.64 15.14 20.50
N GLN A 56 15.42 14.97 20.00
CA GLN A 56 15.00 13.74 19.32
C GLN A 56 15.79 13.54 18.02
N SER A 57 15.98 14.58 17.23
CA SER A 57 16.80 14.51 16.02
C SER A 57 18.25 14.18 16.32
N PHE A 58 18.84 14.81 17.34
CA PHE A 58 20.21 14.55 17.78
C PHE A 58 20.39 13.08 18.20
N THR A 59 19.59 12.63 19.17
CA THR A 59 19.67 11.26 19.70
C THR A 59 19.41 10.20 18.63
N LYS A 60 18.45 10.42 17.73
CA LYS A 60 18.17 9.52 16.60
C LYS A 60 19.33 9.48 15.60
N GLN A 61 19.93 10.62 15.29
CA GLN A 61 21.02 10.72 14.32
C GLN A 61 22.34 10.14 14.86
N MET A 62 22.52 10.12 16.18
CA MET A 62 23.66 9.51 16.87
C MET A 62 23.64 7.98 16.87
N CYS A 63 22.54 7.32 16.47
CA CYS A 63 22.50 5.86 16.31
C CYS A 63 23.53 5.42 15.24
N ASP A 64 24.58 4.70 15.66
CA ASP A 64 25.66 4.20 14.80
C ASP A 64 25.99 2.74 15.20
N PRO A 65 26.24 1.82 14.26
CA PRO A 65 26.64 0.45 14.60
C PRO A 65 27.96 0.34 15.39
N GLY A 66 28.83 1.35 15.32
CA GLY A 66 30.16 1.34 15.95
C GLY A 66 30.18 1.68 17.45
N TYR A 67 29.12 2.27 17.99
CA TYR A 67 29.00 2.58 19.41
C TYR A 67 27.54 2.72 19.87
N VAL A 68 27.31 2.53 21.17
CA VAL A 68 26.01 2.77 21.81
C VAL A 68 26.08 4.05 22.63
N CYS A 69 25.13 4.96 22.41
CA CYS A 69 25.04 6.19 23.18
C CYS A 69 24.12 6.05 24.39
N GLU A 70 24.61 6.48 25.55
CA GLU A 70 23.83 6.72 26.77
C GLU A 70 23.72 8.24 26.99
N TYR A 71 22.53 8.72 27.37
CA TYR A 71 22.26 10.16 27.50
C TYR A 71 21.82 10.50 28.91
N ASP A 72 22.52 11.44 29.55
CA ASP A 72 22.01 12.11 30.74
C ASP A 72 21.43 13.46 30.35
N HIS A 73 20.31 13.84 30.97
CA HIS A 73 19.63 15.10 30.67
C HIS A 73 19.64 16.01 31.90
N PHE A 74 20.18 17.23 31.72
CA PHE A 74 20.09 18.28 32.71
C PHE A 74 19.23 19.43 32.20
N GLU A 75 18.07 19.63 32.81
CA GLU A 75 17.24 20.80 32.54
C GLU A 75 17.59 21.91 33.53
N ILE A 76 18.02 23.06 32.99
CA ILE A 76 18.21 24.27 33.80
C ILE A 76 16.86 24.60 34.45
N ARG A 77 15.79 24.70 33.65
CA ARG A 77 14.45 25.16 34.07
C ARG A 77 14.55 26.60 34.56
N VAL A 78 14.60 27.54 33.62
CA VAL A 78 14.89 28.97 33.86
C VAL A 78 14.05 29.59 34.98
N ARG A 79 12.90 29.02 35.36
CA ARG A 79 12.00 29.38 36.48
C ARG A 79 12.61 29.45 37.92
N ARG A 80 13.91 29.28 38.14
CA ARG A 80 14.55 29.29 39.49
C ARG A 80 15.70 30.29 39.58
N LEU A 81 16.04 30.72 40.80
CA LEU A 81 17.09 31.71 41.07
C LEU A 81 18.49 31.21 40.63
N PRO A 82 19.39 32.08 40.11
CA PRO A 82 20.72 31.73 39.61
C PRO A 82 21.52 30.80 40.54
N GLY A 83 21.47 31.01 41.86
CA GLY A 83 22.22 30.22 42.85
C GLY A 83 21.75 28.77 43.05
N GLN A 84 20.49 28.45 42.75
CA GLN A 84 19.98 27.07 42.87
C GLN A 84 20.46 26.18 41.72
N PHE A 85 20.76 26.75 40.55
CA PHE A 85 21.24 25.99 39.40
C PHE A 85 22.67 25.49 39.59
N THR A 86 23.56 26.35 40.09
CA THR A 86 24.96 25.99 40.35
C THR A 86 25.07 24.78 41.28
N THR A 87 24.24 24.75 42.33
CA THR A 87 24.18 23.62 43.26
C THR A 87 23.71 22.32 42.56
N ARG A 88 22.72 22.40 41.66
CA ARG A 88 22.18 21.25 40.93
C ARG A 88 23.10 20.73 39.83
N PHE A 89 23.86 21.61 39.18
CA PHE A 89 24.77 21.24 38.09
C PHE A 89 26.10 20.70 38.60
N LYS A 90 26.51 21.08 39.82
CA LYS A 90 27.79 20.67 40.42
C LYS A 90 28.10 19.16 40.28
N PRO A 91 27.18 18.21 40.57
CA PRO A 91 27.47 16.78 40.39
C PRO A 91 27.79 16.39 38.94
N TYR A 92 27.17 17.06 37.96
CA TYR A 92 27.45 16.83 36.55
C TYR A 92 28.82 17.37 36.17
N LEU A 93 29.18 18.58 36.64
CA LEU A 93 30.50 19.16 36.42
C LEU A 93 31.62 18.28 36.98
N GLU A 94 31.46 17.75 38.20
CA GLU A 94 32.43 16.81 38.78
C GLU A 94 32.55 15.52 37.96
N ASN A 95 31.43 15.00 37.43
CA ASN A 95 31.46 13.83 36.54
C ASN A 95 32.11 14.14 35.17
N ILE A 96 31.92 15.35 34.63
CA ILE A 96 32.61 15.81 33.42
C ILE A 96 34.12 15.85 33.67
N LYS A 97 34.57 16.50 34.74
CA LYS A 97 35.99 16.57 35.14
C LYS A 97 36.62 15.20 35.36
N ALA A 98 35.85 14.25 35.89
CA ALA A 98 36.27 12.87 36.10
C ALA A 98 36.26 12.01 34.83
N GLY A 99 35.99 12.59 33.65
CA GLY A 99 35.99 11.87 32.37
C GLY A 99 34.84 10.88 32.20
N LYS A 100 33.71 11.05 32.92
CA LYS A 100 32.54 10.15 32.82
C LYS A 100 31.61 10.46 31.65
N TYR A 101 31.87 11.55 30.91
CA TYR A 101 31.13 11.92 29.71
C TYR A 101 32.10 12.06 28.54
N ASP A 102 31.72 11.52 27.39
CA ASP A 102 32.43 11.63 26.12
C ASP A 102 32.08 12.93 25.37
N ALA A 103 30.99 13.61 25.73
CA ALA A 103 30.59 14.88 25.12
C ALA A 103 29.56 15.64 25.99
N VAL A 104 29.48 16.95 25.81
CA VAL A 104 28.44 17.80 26.40
C VAL A 104 27.76 18.62 25.30
N ALA A 105 26.44 18.43 25.18
CA ALA A 105 25.59 19.16 24.22
C ALA A 105 24.67 20.13 24.96
N CYS A 106 24.83 21.42 24.72
CA CYS A 106 23.98 22.47 25.28
C CYS A 106 22.95 22.90 24.24
N ILE A 107 21.67 22.89 24.60
CA ILE A 107 20.56 23.29 23.72
C ILE A 107 19.97 24.61 24.23
N GLY A 108 20.07 25.65 23.41
CA GLY A 108 19.55 27.00 23.67
C GLY A 108 20.52 27.94 24.37
N ASN A 109 20.16 29.23 24.38
CA ASN A 109 20.99 30.33 24.86
C ASN A 109 21.39 30.25 26.34
N THR A 110 20.48 29.85 27.23
CA THR A 110 20.76 29.78 28.68
C THR A 110 21.73 28.64 29.01
N ALA A 111 21.59 27.50 28.35
CA ALA A 111 22.49 26.37 28.49
C ALA A 111 23.89 26.70 27.98
N TYR A 112 23.97 27.33 26.81
CA TYR A 112 25.22 27.89 26.29
C TYR A 112 25.86 28.84 27.30
N TRP A 113 25.15 29.91 27.70
CA TRP A 113 25.70 30.96 28.57
C TRP A 113 26.26 30.38 29.87
N TYR A 114 25.53 29.45 30.49
CA TYR A 114 25.92 28.86 31.76
C TYR A 114 27.11 27.91 31.63
N VAL A 115 27.07 26.95 30.69
CA VAL A 115 28.17 25.99 30.51
C VAL A 115 29.44 26.70 30.03
N ASN A 116 29.30 27.73 29.21
CA ASN A 116 30.42 28.55 28.75
C ASN A 116 31.17 29.29 29.88
N GLN A 117 30.50 29.64 30.98
CA GLN A 117 31.18 30.23 32.16
C GLN A 117 32.05 29.21 32.90
N LEU A 118 31.76 27.92 32.72
CA LEU A 118 32.47 26.81 33.33
C LEU A 118 33.40 26.11 32.33
N ALA A 119 33.57 26.66 31.12
CA ALA A 119 34.31 26.01 30.04
C ALA A 119 35.78 25.73 30.42
N ASP A 120 36.42 26.63 31.17
CA ASP A 120 37.80 26.44 31.66
C ASP A 120 37.93 25.29 32.68
N GLU A 121 36.82 24.86 33.28
CA GLU A 121 36.75 23.73 34.21
C GLU A 121 36.47 22.39 33.49
N ILE A 122 36.19 22.42 32.18
CA ILE A 122 35.88 21.23 31.38
C ILE A 122 37.14 20.79 30.63
N PRO A 123 37.54 19.50 30.72
CA PRO A 123 38.68 18.97 29.97
C PRO A 123 38.64 19.25 28.46
N GLU A 124 39.80 19.55 27.87
CA GLU A 124 39.95 19.92 26.45
C GLU A 124 39.51 18.86 25.45
N ASP A 125 39.60 17.59 25.85
CA ASP A 125 39.24 16.41 25.07
C ASP A 125 37.75 16.10 25.10
N ILE A 126 36.96 16.80 25.95
CA ILE A 126 35.51 16.67 25.98
C ILE A 126 34.90 17.71 25.02
N PRO A 127 34.33 17.29 23.88
CA PRO A 127 33.71 18.19 22.93
C PRO A 127 32.49 18.88 23.55
N LEU A 128 32.48 20.22 23.43
CA LEU A 128 31.35 21.08 23.79
C LEU A 128 30.60 21.51 22.54
N LEU A 129 29.31 21.14 22.48
CA LEU A 129 28.42 21.46 21.37
C LEU A 129 27.36 22.47 21.83
N TYR A 130 27.23 23.59 21.13
CA TYR A 130 26.21 24.62 21.40
C TYR A 130 25.18 24.65 20.28
N ILE A 131 24.03 24.02 20.54
CA ILE A 131 22.97 23.80 19.55
C ILE A 131 21.86 24.84 19.78
N SER A 132 21.40 25.49 18.72
CA SER A 132 20.38 26.55 18.78
C SER A 132 20.78 27.72 19.70
N ALA A 133 22.04 28.17 19.61
CA ALA A 133 22.56 29.29 20.41
C ALA A 133 22.79 30.53 19.53
N ASP A 134 22.02 31.59 19.76
CA ASP A 134 21.94 32.79 18.91
C ASP A 134 23.08 33.78 19.17
N TYR A 135 23.63 33.80 20.38
CA TYR A 135 24.64 34.78 20.83
C TYR A 135 25.93 34.12 21.26
N ILE A 136 26.68 33.59 20.30
CA ILE A 136 27.96 32.94 20.58
C ILE A 136 29.07 34.01 20.55
N GLU A 137 29.78 34.15 21.67
CA GLU A 137 30.94 35.04 21.77
C GLU A 137 32.08 34.41 20.98
N THR A 138 32.53 35.09 19.92
CA THR A 138 33.65 34.63 19.09
C THR A 138 34.96 34.75 19.87
N GLY A 139 35.85 33.75 19.76
CA GLY A 139 37.20 33.79 20.33
C GLY A 139 37.39 33.14 21.72
N LYS A 140 36.41 32.40 22.25
CA LYS A 140 36.58 31.62 23.49
C LYS A 140 37.22 30.25 23.27
N LYS A 141 37.97 29.79 24.27
CA LYS A 141 38.54 28.44 24.32
C LYS A 141 37.44 27.38 24.47
N HIS A 142 37.67 26.18 23.96
CA HIS A 142 36.84 24.96 24.15
C HIS A 142 35.49 24.89 23.42
N LEU A 143 35.18 25.79 22.48
CA LEU A 143 34.01 25.61 21.61
C LEU A 143 34.33 24.72 20.41
N HIS A 144 33.69 23.55 20.34
CA HIS A 144 33.96 22.57 19.28
C HIS A 144 32.94 22.65 18.13
N TYR A 145 31.65 22.70 18.48
CA TYR A 145 30.57 22.83 17.49
C TYR A 145 29.55 23.86 17.95
N SER A 146 29.02 24.64 17.02
CA SER A 146 27.81 25.38 17.28
C SER A 146 26.93 25.59 16.07
N ASN A 147 25.63 25.75 16.33
CA ASN A 147 24.71 26.23 15.32
C ASN A 147 23.65 27.19 15.89
N ASN A 148 23.09 27.99 14.99
CA ASN A 148 21.95 28.85 15.27
C ASN A 148 20.88 28.72 14.16
N TYR A 149 19.76 29.41 14.35
CA TYR A 149 18.71 29.55 13.33
C TYR A 149 18.57 31.00 12.92
N ASN A 150 18.06 31.16 11.70
CA ASN A 150 17.51 32.43 11.26
C ASN A 150 16.00 32.46 11.45
N TYR A 151 15.48 33.68 11.52
CA TYR A 151 14.05 33.96 11.52
C TYR A 151 13.63 34.44 10.13
N PHE A 152 12.38 34.16 9.76
CA PHE A 152 11.86 34.38 8.41
C PHE A 152 10.66 35.35 8.41
N PRO A 153 10.85 36.61 8.85
CA PRO A 153 9.76 37.57 8.97
C PRO A 153 9.25 38.00 7.59
N VAL A 154 10.13 38.11 6.58
CA VAL A 154 9.76 38.48 5.22
C VAL A 154 8.86 37.41 4.61
N GLU A 155 9.28 36.15 4.67
CA GLU A 155 8.55 35.01 4.16
C GLU A 155 7.20 34.84 4.87
N THR A 156 7.17 35.12 6.18
CA THR A 156 5.96 35.10 7.00
C THR A 156 4.99 36.21 6.57
N ALA A 157 5.45 37.44 6.41
CA ALA A 157 4.62 38.56 5.96
C ALA A 157 4.10 38.36 4.53
N GLN A 158 4.94 37.88 3.61
CA GLN A 158 4.53 37.55 2.25
C GLN A 158 3.46 36.45 2.22
N LEU A 159 3.64 35.40 3.03
CA LEU A 159 2.63 34.35 3.18
C LEU A 159 1.32 34.94 3.72
N ALA A 160 1.40 35.77 4.76
CA ALA A 160 0.23 36.38 5.37
C ALA A 160 -0.55 37.28 4.39
N LEU A 161 0.15 38.15 3.66
CA LEU A 161 -0.44 39.03 2.65
C LEU A 161 -0.99 38.26 1.43
N SER A 162 -0.41 37.10 1.09
CA SER A 162 -0.96 36.25 0.02
C SER A 162 -2.31 35.63 0.41
N VAL A 163 -2.48 35.29 1.69
CA VAL A 163 -3.69 34.67 2.24
C VAL A 163 -4.76 35.73 2.55
N PHE A 164 -4.32 36.89 3.05
CA PHE A 164 -5.14 38.04 3.42
C PHE A 164 -4.72 39.31 2.65
N PRO A 165 -4.97 39.36 1.33
CA PRO A 165 -4.50 40.47 0.49
C PRO A 165 -5.15 41.81 0.84
N ASP A 166 -6.33 41.78 1.43
CA ASP A 166 -7.13 42.96 1.80
C ASP A 166 -6.67 43.59 3.12
N ARG A 167 -5.77 42.93 3.88
CA ARG A 167 -5.28 43.40 5.18
C ARG A 167 -3.89 44.02 5.02
N LYS A 168 -3.82 45.34 4.99
CA LYS A 168 -2.63 46.11 4.63
C LYS A 168 -1.79 46.60 5.80
N ASN A 169 -2.32 46.58 7.03
CA ASN A 169 -1.55 46.94 8.22
C ASN A 169 -0.85 45.70 8.79
N VAL A 170 0.47 45.65 8.73
CA VAL A 170 1.28 44.56 9.31
C VAL A 170 1.85 45.05 10.63
N ALA A 171 1.40 44.47 11.73
CA ALA A 171 1.93 44.71 13.07
C ALA A 171 2.93 43.61 13.43
N PHE A 172 4.19 43.98 13.64
CA PHE A 172 5.25 43.07 14.05
C PHE A 172 5.55 43.25 15.55
N LEU A 173 5.36 42.20 16.33
CA LEU A 173 5.46 42.20 17.79
C LEU A 173 6.70 41.41 18.22
N SER A 174 7.63 42.09 18.89
CA SER A 174 8.89 41.51 19.36
C SER A 174 9.45 42.28 20.55
N ILE A 175 10.42 41.70 21.26
CA ILE A 175 11.17 42.38 22.34
C ILE A 175 11.93 43.62 21.84
N ALA A 176 12.17 44.55 22.77
CA ALA A 176 12.98 45.74 22.52
C ALA A 176 14.42 45.37 22.13
N GLY A 177 15.00 46.12 21.18
CA GLY A 177 16.33 45.87 20.62
C GLY A 177 16.30 45.09 19.30
N TRP A 178 15.21 44.37 18.99
CA TRP A 178 15.03 43.71 17.70
C TRP A 178 15.09 44.70 16.54
N GLU A 179 14.59 45.92 16.73
CA GLU A 179 14.57 46.99 15.74
C GLU A 179 15.96 47.41 15.26
N LYS A 180 16.99 47.15 16.07
CA LYS A 180 18.39 47.50 15.77
C LYS A 180 19.11 46.42 14.95
N THR A 181 18.50 45.25 14.78
CA THR A 181 19.11 44.10 14.10
C THR A 181 19.20 44.31 12.59
N ARG A 182 20.16 43.63 11.94
CA ARG A 182 20.26 43.58 10.47
C ARG A 182 19.01 42.95 9.85
N LEU A 183 18.41 41.96 10.52
CA LEU A 183 17.21 41.28 10.07
C LEU A 183 16.01 42.22 10.04
N CYS A 184 15.82 43.05 11.07
CA CYS A 184 14.79 44.10 11.07
C CYS A 184 14.93 45.05 9.87
N LYS A 185 16.15 45.52 9.59
CA LYS A 185 16.41 46.41 8.45
C LYS A 185 16.03 45.76 7.12
N TYR A 186 16.43 44.50 6.94
CA TYR A 186 16.06 43.72 5.75
C TYR A 186 14.55 43.53 5.65
N PHE A 187 13.89 43.15 6.75
CA PHE A 187 12.44 42.99 6.80
C PHE A 187 11.69 44.27 6.48
N THR A 188 12.09 45.38 7.10
CA THR A 188 11.51 46.72 6.85
C THR A 188 11.66 47.12 5.38
N GLN A 189 12.82 46.87 4.78
CA GLN A 189 13.06 47.16 3.37
C GLN A 189 12.16 46.32 2.45
N GLN A 190 12.09 45.00 2.68
CA GLN A 190 11.32 44.10 1.82
C GLN A 190 9.82 44.35 1.95
N ILE A 191 9.29 44.41 3.17
CA ILE A 191 7.84 44.57 3.40
C ILE A 191 7.39 46.01 3.17
N GLY A 192 8.20 47.01 3.55
CA GLY A 192 7.90 48.41 3.25
C GLY A 192 7.93 48.75 1.76
N SER A 193 8.51 47.88 0.91
CA SER A 193 8.47 48.06 -0.55
C SER A 193 7.16 47.55 -1.20
N ILE A 194 6.32 46.82 -0.45
CA ILE A 194 5.05 46.30 -0.98
C ILE A 194 4.03 47.45 -1.05
N PRO A 195 3.42 47.72 -2.22
CA PRO A 195 2.45 48.79 -2.37
C PRO A 195 1.29 48.67 -1.37
N ASP A 196 0.90 49.81 -0.81
CA ASP A 196 -0.20 49.99 0.13
C ASP A 196 -0.05 49.27 1.48
N VAL A 197 1.06 48.56 1.74
CA VAL A 197 1.31 47.90 3.03
C VAL A 197 1.96 48.85 4.02
N LYS A 198 1.39 48.93 5.23
CA LYS A 198 1.93 49.71 6.35
C LYS A 198 2.50 48.77 7.40
N LEU A 199 3.81 48.85 7.62
CA LEU A 199 4.50 48.07 8.64
C LEU A 199 4.66 48.89 9.93
N GLN A 200 4.26 48.30 11.05
CA GLN A 200 4.38 48.88 12.39
C GLN A 200 5.07 47.90 13.34
N PHE A 201 5.92 48.43 14.22
CA PHE A 201 6.64 47.64 15.21
C PHE A 201 6.13 47.93 16.60
N PHE A 202 5.89 46.87 17.37
CA PHE A 202 5.45 46.95 18.75
C PHE A 202 6.41 46.16 19.63
N ASN A 203 6.80 46.78 20.75
CA ASN A 203 7.63 46.15 21.76
C ASN A 203 6.97 46.32 23.14
N PRO A 204 7.21 45.38 24.06
CA PRO A 204 6.56 45.38 25.37
C PRO A 204 7.01 46.54 26.27
N THR A 205 8.17 47.15 26.00
CA THR A 205 8.67 48.30 26.77
C THR A 205 7.86 49.57 26.50
N ASP A 206 7.54 49.83 25.22
CA ASP A 206 6.79 51.02 24.80
C ASP A 206 5.27 50.80 24.76
N PHE A 207 4.85 49.55 24.60
CA PHE A 207 3.46 49.12 24.51
C PHE A 207 3.18 47.98 25.50
N PRO A 208 2.77 48.31 26.73
CA PRO A 208 2.17 47.31 27.63
C PRO A 208 1.00 46.60 26.94
N GLU A 209 0.73 45.35 27.34
CA GLU A 209 -0.23 44.48 26.63
C GLU A 209 -1.61 45.13 26.44
N GLU A 210 -2.17 45.76 27.48
CA GLU A 210 -3.48 46.43 27.41
C GLU A 210 -3.51 47.52 26.33
N LYS A 211 -2.47 48.36 26.28
CA LYS A 211 -2.32 49.44 25.30
C LYS A 211 -2.10 48.89 23.89
N LEU A 212 -1.37 47.79 23.76
CA LEU A 212 -1.21 47.09 22.49
C LEU A 212 -2.55 46.58 21.96
N LEU A 213 -3.35 45.91 22.80
CA LEU A 213 -4.65 45.37 22.41
C LEU A 213 -5.64 46.49 22.06
N GLU A 214 -5.65 47.59 22.81
CA GLU A 214 -6.42 48.79 22.47
C GLU A 214 -6.01 49.31 21.08
N LYS A 215 -4.71 49.44 20.82
CA LYS A 215 -4.19 49.92 19.54
C LYS A 215 -4.57 49.01 18.37
N LEU A 216 -4.46 47.69 18.55
CA LEU A 216 -4.82 46.70 17.52
C LEU A 216 -6.33 46.69 17.25
N SER A 217 -7.16 47.01 18.25
CA SER A 217 -8.63 47.07 18.12
C SER A 217 -9.15 48.24 17.29
N GLU A 218 -8.31 49.24 16.99
CA GLU A 218 -8.70 50.38 16.15
C GLU A 218 -9.00 49.96 14.70
N ASN A 219 -8.23 49.01 14.14
CA ASN A 219 -8.34 48.59 12.73
C ASN A 219 -8.23 47.07 12.54
N PRO A 220 -9.04 46.24 13.21
CA PRO A 220 -8.84 44.79 13.27
C PRO A 220 -9.04 44.12 11.91
N LYS A 221 -9.93 44.65 11.05
CA LYS A 221 -10.24 44.08 9.73
C LYS A 221 -9.16 44.32 8.67
N ASP A 222 -8.29 45.30 8.86
CA ASP A 222 -7.20 45.64 7.95
C ASP A 222 -5.82 45.20 8.50
N THR A 223 -5.79 44.66 9.72
CA THR A 223 -4.54 44.33 10.42
C THR A 223 -4.22 42.84 10.33
N ILE A 224 -2.93 42.53 10.17
CA ILE A 224 -2.30 41.23 10.38
C ILE A 224 -1.24 41.40 11.47
N VAL A 225 -1.12 40.42 12.36
CA VAL A 225 -0.06 40.40 13.37
C VAL A 225 0.97 39.32 13.02
N ILE A 226 2.25 39.67 13.08
CA ILE A 226 3.37 38.73 13.11
C ILE A 226 3.96 38.80 14.52
N LEU A 227 3.84 37.71 15.25
CA LEU A 227 4.25 37.60 16.65
C LEU A 227 5.51 36.75 16.75
N ASP A 228 6.60 37.38 17.18
CA ASP A 228 7.87 36.70 17.42
C ASP A 228 8.05 36.38 18.89
N ASP A 229 8.11 37.42 19.74
CA ASP A 229 8.43 37.27 21.15
C ASP A 229 7.72 38.33 22.00
N TRP A 230 7.16 37.90 23.13
CA TRP A 230 6.42 38.76 24.05
C TRP A 230 6.52 38.23 25.49
N PRO A 231 6.90 39.07 26.47
CA PRO A 231 6.99 38.66 27.87
C PRO A 231 5.60 38.37 28.43
N GLY A 232 5.50 37.39 29.31
CA GLY A 232 4.28 37.15 30.09
C GLY A 232 4.10 38.14 31.25
N ASP A 233 2.93 38.08 31.89
CA ASP A 233 2.45 39.05 32.91
C ASP A 233 3.40 39.24 34.12
N ASP A 234 4.20 38.23 34.47
CA ASP A 234 5.08 38.27 35.66
C ASP A 234 6.43 38.98 35.45
N ASN A 235 6.68 39.61 34.28
CA ASN A 235 7.97 40.25 33.93
C ASN A 235 9.21 39.36 34.07
N SER A 236 9.04 38.07 34.39
CA SER A 236 10.13 37.11 34.36
C SER A 236 10.43 36.82 32.89
N LEU A 237 11.67 37.05 32.48
CA LEU A 237 12.25 36.60 31.19
C LEU A 237 12.17 35.07 30.99
N GLN A 238 11.42 34.36 31.84
CA GLN A 238 11.44 32.92 32.05
C GLN A 238 10.26 32.19 31.40
N ASP A 239 9.19 32.88 30.98
CA ASP A 239 8.02 32.26 30.34
C ASP A 239 7.52 33.02 29.10
N TYR A 240 8.46 33.52 28.28
CA TYR A 240 8.15 34.19 27.01
C TYR A 240 7.27 33.34 26.08
N MET A 241 7.42 32.01 26.12
CA MET A 241 6.62 31.10 25.31
C MET A 241 5.15 31.11 25.70
N LEU A 242 4.84 31.12 27.01
CA LEU A 242 3.47 31.25 27.48
C LEU A 242 2.91 32.63 27.13
N GLY A 243 3.70 33.71 27.30
CA GLY A 243 3.31 35.07 26.93
C GLY A 243 2.94 35.21 25.45
N VAL A 244 3.73 34.61 24.55
CA VAL A 244 3.42 34.56 23.12
C VAL A 244 2.11 33.81 22.85
N ILE A 245 1.90 32.65 23.49
CA ILE A 245 0.68 31.84 23.28
C ILE A 245 -0.57 32.59 23.78
N THR A 246 -0.53 33.18 24.97
CA THR A 246 -1.67 33.90 25.56
C THR A 246 -1.98 35.18 24.78
N LEU A 247 -0.96 35.94 24.37
CA LEU A 247 -1.14 37.13 23.56
C LEU A 247 -1.74 36.78 22.19
N ALA A 248 -1.25 35.72 21.54
CA ALA A 248 -1.83 35.26 20.28
C ALA A 248 -3.32 34.95 20.41
N GLN A 249 -3.77 34.40 21.55
CA GLN A 249 -5.19 34.12 21.80
C GLN A 249 -6.01 35.40 21.98
N LYS A 250 -5.47 36.38 22.73
CA LYS A 250 -6.10 37.68 22.94
C LYS A 250 -6.24 38.45 21.62
N ILE A 251 -5.19 38.45 20.78
CA ILE A 251 -5.21 39.10 19.46
C ILE A 251 -6.18 38.40 18.50
N ASP A 252 -6.20 37.07 18.48
CA ASP A 252 -7.14 36.28 17.68
C ASP A 252 -8.61 36.59 18.04
N ALA A 253 -8.90 36.84 19.32
CA ALA A 253 -10.23 37.23 19.80
C ALA A 253 -10.69 38.61 19.26
N LEU A 254 -9.77 39.45 18.78
CA LEU A 254 -10.07 40.71 18.09
C LEU A 254 -10.35 40.51 16.58
N ASP A 255 -10.41 39.26 16.10
CA ASP A 255 -10.55 38.90 14.68
C ASP A 255 -9.36 39.36 13.81
N ILE A 256 -8.18 39.39 14.42
CA ILE A 256 -6.90 39.72 13.78
C ILE A 256 -6.09 38.43 13.56
N PRO A 257 -5.76 38.07 12.31
CA PRO A 257 -4.99 36.87 12.02
C PRO A 257 -3.56 37.01 12.54
N VAL A 258 -3.18 36.05 13.39
CA VAL A 258 -1.84 35.96 13.98
C VAL A 258 -0.97 34.98 13.20
N PHE A 259 0.24 35.42 12.84
CA PHE A 259 1.28 34.63 12.22
C PHE A 259 2.51 34.56 13.12
N VAL A 260 3.28 33.47 13.02
CA VAL A 260 4.45 33.20 13.88
C VAL A 260 5.61 32.63 13.05
N MET A 261 6.83 32.72 13.58
CA MET A 261 8.05 32.24 12.88
C MET A 261 8.69 31.01 13.53
N ARG A 262 8.11 30.50 14.62
CA ARG A 262 8.61 29.34 15.36
C ARG A 262 7.50 28.29 15.46
N ASP A 263 7.86 27.04 15.20
CA ASP A 263 6.95 25.89 15.28
C ASP A 263 6.29 25.76 16.67
N THR A 264 7.01 26.16 17.72
CA THR A 264 6.60 26.14 19.13
C THR A 264 5.36 27.01 19.37
N PHE A 265 5.09 27.99 18.51
CA PHE A 265 3.93 28.88 18.60
C PHE A 265 2.81 28.54 17.63
N MET A 266 2.92 27.43 16.89
CA MET A 266 1.84 26.94 16.02
C MET A 266 0.71 26.30 16.84
N VAL A 267 0.00 27.13 17.60
CA VAL A 267 -1.17 26.74 18.42
C VAL A 267 -2.48 26.92 17.65
N ASN A 268 -3.60 26.46 18.23
CA ASN A 268 -4.90 26.36 17.56
C ASN A 268 -5.45 27.67 16.99
N ASN A 269 -5.06 28.82 17.54
CA ASN A 269 -5.53 30.16 17.15
C ASN A 269 -4.55 30.91 16.22
N VAL A 270 -3.43 30.29 15.86
CA VAL A 270 -2.44 30.88 14.95
C VAL A 270 -2.73 30.43 13.51
N VAL A 271 -2.74 31.40 12.59
CA VAL A 271 -2.97 31.13 11.17
C VAL A 271 -1.83 30.33 10.56
N GLY A 272 -0.59 30.70 10.84
CA GLY A 272 0.56 30.08 10.22
C GLY A 272 1.80 30.96 10.20
N GLY A 273 2.70 30.68 9.26
CA GLY A 273 3.90 31.48 9.01
C GLY A 273 5.00 30.69 8.34
N ALA A 274 6.14 31.33 8.11
CA ALA A 274 7.37 30.67 7.73
C ALA A 274 8.07 30.23 9.02
N VAL A 275 7.76 29.00 9.45
CA VAL A 275 8.19 28.50 10.76
C VAL A 275 9.51 27.76 10.67
N THR A 276 10.43 28.12 11.55
CA THR A 276 11.73 27.47 11.69
C THR A 276 11.55 26.03 12.15
N TYR A 277 12.23 25.09 11.48
CA TYR A 277 12.23 23.69 11.85
C TYR A 277 13.53 23.31 12.56
N PHE A 278 13.47 23.26 13.89
CA PHE A 278 14.63 23.03 14.75
C PHE A 278 15.26 21.63 14.64
N GLY A 279 14.60 20.69 13.96
CA GLY A 279 15.09 19.31 13.86
C GLY A 279 16.43 19.15 13.15
N ASN A 280 16.78 20.00 12.18
CA ASN A 280 18.07 19.91 11.49
C ASN A 280 19.25 20.23 12.42
N MET A 281 19.07 21.17 13.35
CA MET A 281 20.14 21.54 14.29
C MET A 281 20.64 20.36 15.11
N GLY A 282 19.71 19.50 15.55
CA GLY A 282 20.07 18.28 16.26
C GLY A 282 20.77 17.28 15.36
N ARG A 283 20.35 17.14 14.10
CA ARG A 283 21.00 16.24 13.14
C ARG A 283 22.42 16.69 12.81
N ASP A 284 22.62 17.95 12.49
CA ASP A 284 23.91 18.49 12.06
C ASP A 284 24.94 18.43 13.20
N ALA A 285 24.50 18.74 14.44
CA ALA A 285 25.31 18.60 15.63
C ALA A 285 25.69 17.14 15.91
N ALA A 286 24.75 16.21 15.72
CA ALA A 286 25.01 14.78 15.86
C ALA A 286 26.01 14.32 14.79
N ASP A 287 25.79 14.63 13.52
CA ASP A 287 26.69 14.26 12.42
C ASP A 287 28.12 14.74 12.66
N TRP A 288 28.29 15.98 13.09
CA TRP A 288 29.60 16.49 13.50
C TRP A 288 30.19 15.68 14.66
N LEU A 289 29.41 15.35 15.70
CA LEU A 289 29.90 14.57 16.84
C LEU A 289 30.30 13.14 16.45
N LYS A 290 29.59 12.51 15.51
CA LYS A 290 29.95 11.17 15.01
C LYS A 290 31.30 11.20 14.29
N GLU A 291 31.56 12.24 13.50
CA GLU A 291 32.85 12.45 12.85
C GLU A 291 33.95 12.68 13.88
N TYR A 292 33.67 13.49 14.92
CA TYR A 292 34.60 13.71 16.03
C TYR A 292 34.95 12.40 16.76
N PHE A 293 33.97 11.53 17.04
CA PHE A 293 34.23 10.23 17.68
C PHE A 293 35.03 9.25 16.82
N LYS A 294 35.05 9.40 15.49
CA LYS A 294 35.82 8.55 14.58
C LYS A 294 37.27 9.02 14.45
N ASP A 295 37.46 10.31 14.19
CA ASP A 295 38.76 10.82 13.74
C ASP A 295 39.49 11.66 14.79
N GLY A 296 38.83 12.02 15.91
CA GLY A 296 39.40 12.83 16.99
C GLY A 296 39.85 14.24 16.58
N LYS A 297 39.49 14.69 15.37
CA LYS A 297 39.96 15.96 14.82
C LYS A 297 39.11 17.13 15.33
N ASN A 298 39.81 18.11 15.87
CA ASN A 298 39.24 19.30 16.49
C ASN A 298 39.17 20.46 15.48
N ASN A 299 38.19 20.42 14.58
CA ASN A 299 37.88 21.58 13.73
C ASN A 299 36.63 22.25 14.30
N HIS A 300 36.84 23.40 14.95
CA HIS A 300 35.75 24.28 15.34
C HIS A 300 34.82 24.53 14.14
N LYS A 301 33.53 24.24 14.30
CA LYS A 301 32.52 24.42 13.26
C LYS A 301 31.36 25.26 13.79
N HIS A 302 31.04 26.34 13.10
CA HIS A 302 29.83 27.12 13.33
C HIS A 302 28.96 27.13 12.07
N GLU A 303 27.67 26.82 12.20
CA GLU A 303 26.71 26.81 11.09
C GLU A 303 25.45 27.61 11.43
N SER A 304 24.99 28.41 10.48
CA SER A 304 23.67 29.03 10.54
C SER A 304 22.71 28.22 9.69
N ILE A 305 21.65 27.70 10.31
CA ILE A 305 20.73 26.76 9.67
C ILE A 305 19.50 27.51 9.17
N ASP A 306 19.42 27.62 7.85
CA ASP A 306 18.27 28.15 7.12
C ASP A 306 17.26 27.06 6.77
N ASP A 307 16.56 26.51 7.77
CA ASP A 307 15.46 25.56 7.51
C ASP A 307 14.14 26.07 8.08
N TYR A 308 13.25 26.46 7.18
CA TYR A 308 11.88 26.84 7.50
C TYR A 308 10.89 26.17 6.58
N ARG A 309 9.66 26.06 7.07
CA ARG A 309 8.52 25.56 6.32
C ARG A 309 7.43 26.63 6.32
N LYS A 310 6.84 26.88 5.16
CA LYS A 310 5.61 27.68 5.09
C LYS A 310 4.46 26.80 5.54
N VAL A 311 3.81 27.19 6.63
CA VAL A 311 2.77 26.40 7.28
C VAL A 311 1.53 27.26 7.46
N LEU A 312 0.34 26.68 7.24
CA LEU A 312 -0.94 27.30 7.55
C LEU A 312 -1.85 26.30 8.31
N ASN A 313 -2.73 26.80 9.16
CA ASN A 313 -3.66 26.01 9.95
C ASN A 313 -5.05 26.01 9.28
N TRP A 314 -5.47 24.84 8.77
CA TRP A 314 -6.74 24.68 8.05
C TRP A 314 -7.95 25.18 8.84
N THR A 315 -8.04 24.81 10.12
CA THR A 315 -9.18 25.16 10.98
C THR A 315 -9.32 26.68 11.10
N VAL A 316 -8.19 27.37 11.29
CA VAL A 316 -8.13 28.83 11.39
C VAL A 316 -8.46 29.49 10.05
N LEU A 317 -7.88 28.99 8.94
CA LEU A 317 -8.19 29.49 7.59
C LEU A 317 -9.69 29.41 7.29
N LYS A 318 -10.36 28.32 7.67
CA LYS A 318 -11.80 28.15 7.46
C LYS A 318 -12.63 29.09 8.32
N ARG A 319 -12.22 29.30 9.58
CA ARG A 319 -12.87 30.28 10.48
C ARG A 319 -12.83 31.70 9.91
N TYR A 320 -11.70 32.09 9.31
CA TYR A 320 -11.55 33.38 8.63
C TYR A 320 -12.16 33.44 7.22
N GLY A 321 -12.84 32.39 6.75
CA GLY A 321 -13.47 32.37 5.43
C GLY A 321 -12.48 32.36 4.26
N VAL A 322 -11.22 31.95 4.49
CA VAL A 322 -10.21 31.90 3.44
C VAL A 322 -10.54 30.79 2.43
N ALA A 323 -10.64 31.17 1.16
CA ALA A 323 -10.83 30.24 0.05
C ALA A 323 -9.58 29.37 -0.18
N ASN A 324 -9.76 28.09 -0.53
CA ASN A 324 -8.63 27.17 -0.76
C ASN A 324 -7.69 27.64 -1.87
N SER A 325 -8.20 28.38 -2.86
CA SER A 325 -7.41 28.97 -3.95
C SER A 325 -6.43 30.05 -3.48
N ARG A 326 -6.63 30.63 -2.29
CA ARG A 326 -5.71 31.62 -1.69
C ARG A 326 -4.53 30.97 -0.96
N VAL A 327 -4.52 29.65 -0.79
CA VAL A 327 -3.39 28.93 -0.20
C VAL A 327 -2.31 28.74 -1.27
N PRO A 328 -1.10 29.31 -1.11
CA PRO A 328 -0.04 29.17 -2.10
C PRO A 328 0.42 27.71 -2.28
N PRO A 329 0.92 27.34 -3.47
CA PRO A 329 1.49 26.02 -3.69
C PRO A 329 2.74 25.80 -2.81
N GLY A 330 2.97 24.56 -2.37
CA GLY A 330 4.12 24.19 -1.53
C GLY A 330 3.97 24.53 -0.04
N VAL A 331 2.85 25.15 0.37
CA VAL A 331 2.54 25.41 1.78
C VAL A 331 2.00 24.15 2.44
N ILE A 332 2.54 23.83 3.62
CA ILE A 332 2.05 22.73 4.45
C ILE A 332 0.80 23.21 5.18
N VAL A 333 -0.31 22.49 5.02
CA VAL A 333 -1.57 22.83 5.69
C VAL A 333 -1.81 21.87 6.85
N LEU A 334 -1.64 22.35 8.08
CA LEU A 334 -1.94 21.62 9.31
C LEU A 334 -3.45 21.48 9.52
N ASN A 335 -3.84 20.48 10.31
CA ASN A 335 -5.23 20.25 10.72
C ASN A 335 -6.23 20.13 9.57
N LYS A 336 -5.75 19.85 8.35
CA LYS A 336 -6.62 19.58 7.21
C LYS A 336 -7.28 18.22 7.43
N PRO A 337 -8.63 18.14 7.44
CA PRO A 337 -9.30 16.86 7.57
C PRO A 337 -8.92 15.98 6.38
N TYR A 338 -8.78 14.69 6.62
CA TYR A 338 -8.57 13.72 5.56
C TYR A 338 -9.71 13.83 4.54
N SER A 339 -9.35 13.85 3.26
CA SER A 339 -10.34 13.74 2.19
C SER A 339 -11.10 12.42 2.30
N PHE A 340 -12.30 12.36 1.71
CA PHE A 340 -13.08 11.12 1.62
C PHE A 340 -12.23 9.96 1.08
N TRP A 341 -11.42 10.23 0.05
CA TRP A 341 -10.49 9.26 -0.52
C TRP A 341 -9.41 8.84 0.47
N GLU A 342 -8.69 9.75 1.13
CA GLU A 342 -7.63 9.39 2.09
C GLU A 342 -8.17 8.55 3.25
N HIS A 343 -9.36 8.88 3.74
CA HIS A 343 -10.02 8.13 4.80
C HIS A 343 -10.49 6.73 4.34
N ASN A 344 -10.99 6.61 3.11
CA ASN A 344 -11.64 5.38 2.63
C ASN A 344 -10.84 4.58 1.59
N ARG A 345 -9.65 5.02 1.16
CA ARG A 345 -8.89 4.39 0.07
C ARG A 345 -8.69 2.90 0.28
N PHE A 346 -8.36 2.49 1.51
CA PHE A 346 -8.14 1.09 1.83
C PHE A 346 -9.43 0.30 1.64
N ARG A 347 -10.55 0.79 2.20
CA ARG A 347 -11.88 0.17 2.07
C ARG A 347 -12.35 0.07 0.63
N ILE A 348 -12.17 1.14 -0.16
CA ILE A 348 -12.56 1.19 -1.58
C ILE A 348 -11.74 0.19 -2.38
N ILE A 349 -10.40 0.17 -2.20
CA ILE A 349 -9.50 -0.74 -2.91
C ILE A 349 -9.81 -2.20 -2.54
N THR A 350 -9.99 -2.50 -1.25
CA THR A 350 -10.35 -3.86 -0.81
C THR A 350 -11.72 -4.29 -1.34
N GLY A 351 -12.71 -3.40 -1.33
CA GLY A 351 -14.04 -3.69 -1.87
C GLY A 351 -14.02 -3.96 -3.37
N ALA A 352 -13.31 -3.12 -4.13
CA ALA A 352 -13.11 -3.33 -5.57
C ALA A 352 -12.39 -4.65 -5.86
N GLY A 353 -11.38 -5.00 -5.06
CA GLY A 353 -10.67 -6.28 -5.17
C GLY A 353 -11.57 -7.50 -4.95
N ILE A 354 -12.42 -7.48 -3.92
CA ILE A 354 -13.39 -8.55 -3.64
C ILE A 354 -14.40 -8.69 -4.79
N LEU A 355 -14.88 -7.56 -5.31
CA LEU A 355 -15.86 -7.54 -6.40
C LEU A 355 -15.26 -8.09 -7.70
N LEU A 356 -14.02 -7.71 -8.04
CA LEU A 356 -13.27 -8.26 -9.17
C LEU A 356 -13.00 -9.76 -9.02
N LEU A 357 -12.64 -10.22 -7.81
CA LEU A 357 -12.47 -11.64 -7.53
C LEU A 357 -13.79 -12.39 -7.75
N GLY A 358 -14.90 -11.88 -7.23
CA GLY A 358 -16.24 -12.46 -7.43
C GLY A 358 -16.63 -12.55 -8.90
N LEU A 359 -16.43 -11.47 -9.67
CA LEU A 359 -16.64 -11.44 -11.12
C LEU A 359 -15.77 -12.46 -11.86
N SER A 360 -14.49 -12.58 -11.47
CA SER A 360 -13.57 -13.55 -12.09
C SER A 360 -14.00 -15.00 -11.84
N LEU A 361 -14.54 -15.30 -10.65
CA LEU A 361 -15.04 -16.62 -10.30
C LEU A 361 -16.34 -16.95 -11.05
N LEU A 362 -17.25 -15.98 -11.18
CA LEU A 362 -18.48 -16.12 -11.96
C LEU A 362 -18.17 -16.36 -13.45
N LEU A 363 -17.23 -15.58 -14.01
CA LEU A 363 -16.77 -15.75 -15.38
C LEU A 363 -16.13 -17.13 -15.58
N ALA A 364 -15.28 -17.57 -14.65
CA ALA A 364 -14.66 -18.89 -14.70
C ALA A 364 -15.69 -20.03 -14.66
N GLU A 365 -16.75 -19.91 -13.85
CA GLU A 365 -17.84 -20.90 -13.83
C GLU A 365 -18.68 -20.86 -15.11
N ALA A 366 -18.96 -19.67 -15.66
CA ALA A 366 -19.65 -19.53 -16.94
C ALA A 366 -18.87 -20.19 -18.09
N VAL A 367 -17.56 -19.95 -18.18
CA VAL A 367 -16.67 -20.61 -19.15
C VAL A 367 -16.66 -22.13 -18.96
N ARG A 368 -16.56 -22.61 -17.71
CA ARG A 368 -16.65 -24.05 -17.40
C ARG A 368 -17.98 -24.67 -17.84
N ARG A 369 -19.10 -23.95 -17.72
CA ARG A 369 -20.42 -24.42 -18.18
C ARG A 369 -20.50 -24.48 -19.71
N LEU A 370 -19.98 -23.48 -20.42
CA LEU A 370 -19.95 -23.45 -21.88
C LEU A 370 -19.12 -24.62 -22.44
N ILE A 371 -17.96 -24.90 -21.86
CA ILE A 371 -17.11 -26.04 -22.28
C ILE A 371 -17.84 -27.38 -22.07
N ARG A 372 -18.46 -27.58 -20.89
CA ARG A 372 -19.24 -28.79 -20.59
C ARG A 372 -20.42 -28.99 -21.56
N ASN A 373 -21.14 -27.92 -21.88
CA ASN A 373 -22.26 -27.99 -22.82
C ASN A 373 -21.80 -28.33 -24.24
N ARG A 374 -20.68 -27.75 -24.70
CA ARG A 374 -20.08 -28.12 -26.00
C ARG A 374 -19.71 -29.60 -26.04
N GLN A 375 -19.09 -30.13 -24.98
CA GLN A 375 -18.75 -31.55 -24.91
C GLN A 375 -19.99 -32.45 -24.96
N ARG A 376 -21.07 -32.09 -24.25
CA ARG A 376 -22.34 -32.83 -24.30
C ARG A 376 -22.94 -32.87 -25.71
N ILE A 377 -22.96 -31.72 -26.39
CA ILE A 377 -23.48 -31.63 -27.76
C ILE A 377 -22.65 -32.50 -28.72
N LEU A 378 -21.31 -32.47 -28.60
CA LEU A 378 -20.44 -33.30 -29.43
C LEU A 378 -20.66 -34.80 -29.20
N ILE A 379 -20.76 -35.23 -27.94
CA ILE A 379 -21.05 -36.64 -27.61
C ILE A 379 -22.43 -37.04 -28.13
N ASN A 380 -23.45 -36.22 -27.92
CA ASN A 380 -24.81 -36.53 -28.36
C ASN A 380 -24.92 -36.59 -29.89
N ASN A 381 -24.26 -35.68 -30.61
CA ASN A 381 -24.19 -35.72 -32.07
C ASN A 381 -23.49 -36.98 -32.58
N ASN A 382 -22.40 -37.40 -31.95
CA ASN A 382 -21.73 -38.66 -32.32
C ASN A 382 -22.63 -39.87 -32.05
N MET A 383 -23.30 -39.92 -30.90
CA MET A 383 -24.24 -41.00 -30.58
C MET A 383 -25.41 -41.04 -31.56
N LEU A 384 -25.98 -39.89 -31.93
CA LEU A 384 -27.05 -39.79 -32.93
C LEU A 384 -26.59 -40.32 -34.29
N LYS A 385 -25.38 -39.97 -34.74
CA LYS A 385 -24.80 -40.50 -35.98
C LYS A 385 -24.68 -42.03 -35.95
N VAL A 386 -24.10 -42.59 -34.89
CA VAL A 386 -23.97 -44.05 -34.75
C VAL A 386 -25.34 -44.73 -34.70
N THR A 387 -26.30 -44.14 -34.00
CA THR A 387 -27.65 -44.71 -33.87
C THR A 387 -28.39 -44.68 -35.21
N ALA A 388 -28.29 -43.58 -35.96
CA ALA A 388 -28.87 -43.45 -37.30
C ALA A 388 -28.24 -44.46 -38.29
N GLU A 389 -26.92 -44.64 -38.22
CA GLU A 389 -26.22 -45.61 -39.08
C GLU A 389 -26.63 -47.05 -38.78
N LYS A 390 -26.75 -47.42 -37.50
CA LYS A 390 -27.30 -48.73 -37.08
C LYS A 390 -28.74 -48.91 -37.51
N ALA A 391 -29.58 -47.90 -37.37
CA ALA A 391 -30.98 -47.95 -37.80
C ALA A 391 -31.07 -48.17 -39.32
N HIS A 392 -30.26 -47.44 -40.10
CA HIS A 392 -30.18 -47.61 -41.55
C HIS A 392 -29.70 -49.02 -41.95
N GLN A 393 -28.68 -49.57 -41.25
CA GLN A 393 -28.23 -50.94 -41.49
C GLN A 393 -29.32 -51.98 -41.16
N ALA A 394 -30.04 -51.82 -40.05
CA ALA A 394 -31.14 -52.70 -39.68
C ALA A 394 -32.31 -52.62 -40.68
N GLU A 395 -32.66 -51.42 -41.14
CA GLU A 395 -33.68 -51.22 -42.16
C GLU A 395 -33.28 -51.85 -43.50
N ALA A 396 -32.02 -51.66 -43.93
CA ALA A 396 -31.51 -52.29 -45.14
C ALA A 396 -31.55 -53.83 -45.06
N ALA A 397 -31.17 -54.40 -43.92
CA ALA A 397 -31.25 -55.85 -43.68
C ALA A 397 -32.71 -56.35 -43.69
N ALA A 398 -33.64 -55.63 -43.05
CA ALA A 398 -35.06 -55.96 -43.06
C ALA A 398 -35.66 -55.93 -44.48
N ARG A 399 -35.35 -54.89 -45.26
CA ARG A 399 -35.80 -54.79 -46.66
C ARG A 399 -35.22 -55.91 -47.53
N GLN A 400 -33.96 -56.29 -47.32
CA GLN A 400 -33.36 -57.42 -48.02
C GLN A 400 -34.06 -58.74 -47.69
N ALA A 401 -34.36 -58.99 -46.41
CA ALA A 401 -35.10 -60.17 -45.97
C ALA A 401 -36.53 -60.21 -46.54
N GLU A 402 -37.23 -59.07 -46.53
CA GLU A 402 -38.58 -58.95 -47.12
C GLU A 402 -38.56 -59.22 -48.62
N ALA A 403 -37.60 -58.65 -49.35
CA ALA A 403 -37.42 -58.90 -50.79
C ALA A 403 -37.03 -60.36 -51.09
N ALA A 404 -36.24 -61.01 -50.22
CA ALA A 404 -35.92 -62.44 -50.35
C ALA A 404 -37.16 -63.30 -50.12
N LYS A 405 -37.96 -63.00 -49.09
CA LYS A 405 -39.23 -63.67 -48.81
C LYS A 405 -40.23 -63.52 -49.96
N GLY A 406 -40.35 -62.31 -50.51
CA GLY A 406 -41.20 -62.03 -51.68
C GLY A 406 -40.78 -62.85 -52.90
N ARG A 407 -39.47 -62.91 -53.20
CA ARG A 407 -38.92 -63.75 -54.27
C ARG A 407 -39.21 -65.23 -54.03
N PHE A 408 -38.97 -65.74 -52.83
CA PHE A 408 -39.25 -67.13 -52.46
C PHE A 408 -40.71 -67.49 -52.69
N LEU A 409 -41.66 -66.69 -52.17
CA LEU A 409 -43.09 -66.95 -52.35
C LEU A 409 -43.51 -66.91 -53.82
N SER A 410 -42.98 -65.97 -54.60
CA SER A 410 -43.27 -65.88 -56.04
C SER A 410 -42.77 -67.11 -56.80
N THR A 411 -41.53 -67.53 -56.54
CA THR A 411 -40.96 -68.75 -57.14
C THR A 411 -41.76 -69.98 -56.75
N MET A 412 -42.06 -70.17 -55.46
CA MET A 412 -42.87 -71.31 -55.00
C MET A 412 -44.27 -71.31 -55.64
N SER A 413 -44.90 -70.14 -55.77
CA SER A 413 -46.21 -70.03 -56.44
C SER A 413 -46.14 -70.49 -57.91
N HIS A 414 -45.06 -70.17 -58.61
CA HIS A 414 -44.86 -70.58 -60.00
C HIS A 414 -44.61 -72.09 -60.11
N GLU A 415 -43.73 -72.63 -59.27
CA GLU A 415 -43.40 -74.06 -59.24
C GLU A 415 -44.58 -74.95 -58.83
N ILE A 416 -45.51 -74.44 -58.00
CA ILE A 416 -46.76 -75.14 -57.67
C ILE A 416 -47.76 -75.08 -58.84
N ARG A 417 -47.86 -73.93 -59.50
CA ARG A 417 -48.85 -73.72 -60.58
C ARG A 417 -48.58 -74.63 -61.78
N THR A 418 -47.33 -74.79 -62.20
CA THR A 418 -46.99 -75.59 -63.38
C THR A 418 -47.54 -77.03 -63.34
N PRO A 419 -47.21 -77.87 -62.33
CA PRO A 419 -47.74 -79.23 -62.26
C PRO A 419 -49.25 -79.25 -61.99
N LEU A 420 -49.79 -78.31 -61.22
CA LEU A 420 -51.23 -78.22 -60.97
C LEU A 420 -52.01 -77.92 -62.25
N SER A 421 -51.52 -77.01 -63.09
CA SER A 421 -52.12 -76.69 -64.37
C SER A 421 -52.12 -77.89 -65.32
N VAL A 422 -51.06 -78.69 -65.33
CA VAL A 422 -50.99 -79.96 -66.09
C VAL A 422 -52.03 -80.96 -65.59
N ILE A 423 -52.17 -81.12 -64.26
CA ILE A 423 -53.18 -82.01 -63.67
C ILE A 423 -54.59 -81.58 -64.09
N ILE A 424 -54.92 -80.29 -63.96
CA ILE A 424 -56.25 -79.77 -64.31
C ILE A 424 -56.52 -79.94 -65.81
N SER A 425 -55.61 -79.50 -66.67
CA SER A 425 -55.84 -79.56 -68.13
C SER A 425 -56.01 -80.98 -68.64
N LEU A 426 -55.20 -81.92 -68.15
CA LEU A 426 -55.31 -83.33 -68.54
C LEU A 426 -56.56 -83.98 -67.94
N SER A 427 -56.96 -83.58 -66.73
CA SER A 427 -58.23 -84.04 -66.12
C SER A 427 -59.44 -83.55 -66.91
N ASP A 428 -59.42 -82.31 -67.39
CA ASP A 428 -60.48 -81.75 -68.24
C ASP A 428 -60.58 -82.51 -69.57
N ILE A 429 -59.44 -82.88 -70.18
CA ILE A 429 -59.39 -83.70 -71.40
C ILE A 429 -59.98 -85.10 -71.16
N LEU A 430 -59.72 -85.71 -69.99
CA LEU A 430 -60.28 -87.01 -69.63
C LEU A 430 -61.81 -87.00 -69.41
N GLN A 431 -62.41 -85.83 -69.15
CA GLN A 431 -63.86 -85.67 -69.01
C GLN A 431 -64.61 -85.54 -70.34
N LEU A 432 -63.91 -85.37 -71.46
CA LEU A 432 -64.53 -85.31 -72.78
C LEU A 432 -64.94 -86.72 -73.22
N ASP A 433 -66.20 -86.88 -73.65
CA ASP A 433 -66.82 -88.19 -73.99
C ASP A 433 -66.15 -88.95 -75.16
N ASN A 434 -65.16 -88.35 -75.85
CA ASN A 434 -64.58 -88.86 -77.09
C ASN A 434 -63.05 -89.06 -77.05
N THR A 435 -62.43 -89.08 -75.87
CA THR A 435 -60.97 -89.26 -75.72
C THR A 435 -60.56 -90.72 -76.00
N PRO A 436 -59.64 -91.00 -76.93
CA PRO A 436 -59.15 -92.36 -77.23
C PRO A 436 -58.57 -93.08 -76.01
N GLU A 437 -58.73 -94.40 -75.94
CA GLU A 437 -58.36 -95.22 -74.76
C GLU A 437 -56.85 -95.25 -74.46
N ASP A 438 -56.02 -95.14 -75.50
CA ASP A 438 -54.57 -95.01 -75.43
C ASP A 438 -54.13 -93.63 -74.91
N GLU A 439 -54.76 -92.55 -75.38
CA GLU A 439 -54.54 -91.19 -74.85
C GLU A 439 -55.02 -91.04 -73.41
N LYS A 440 -56.10 -91.72 -73.00
CA LYS A 440 -56.55 -91.74 -71.60
C LYS A 440 -55.47 -92.29 -70.66
N LYS A 441 -54.79 -93.36 -71.08
CA LYS A 441 -53.75 -94.00 -70.28
C LYS A 441 -52.50 -93.13 -70.15
N ASP A 442 -52.09 -92.46 -71.23
CA ASP A 442 -50.94 -91.55 -71.22
C ASP A 442 -51.21 -90.27 -70.40
N ASN A 443 -52.42 -89.72 -70.53
CA ASN A 443 -52.89 -88.59 -69.71
C ASN A 443 -52.94 -88.93 -68.21
N LEU A 444 -53.49 -90.09 -67.85
CA LEU A 444 -53.49 -90.57 -66.45
C LEU A 444 -52.07 -90.76 -65.91
N THR A 445 -51.15 -91.27 -66.74
CA THR A 445 -49.74 -91.44 -66.37
C THR A 445 -49.06 -90.09 -66.13
N THR A 446 -49.30 -89.11 -67.01
CA THR A 446 -48.76 -87.75 -66.88
C THR A 446 -49.35 -86.98 -65.69
N ILE A 447 -50.65 -87.14 -65.41
CA ILE A 447 -51.30 -86.63 -64.19
C ILE A 447 -50.63 -87.22 -62.95
N HIS A 448 -50.35 -88.52 -62.96
CA HIS A 448 -49.69 -89.19 -61.84
C HIS A 448 -48.29 -88.63 -61.58
N TYR A 449 -47.46 -88.49 -62.63
CA TYR A 449 -46.14 -87.87 -62.52
C TYR A 449 -46.18 -86.40 -62.08
N ALA A 450 -47.15 -85.61 -62.58
CA ALA A 450 -47.34 -84.22 -62.16
C ALA A 450 -47.79 -84.13 -60.69
N SER A 451 -48.62 -85.06 -60.23
CA SER A 451 -49.07 -85.15 -58.84
C SER A 451 -47.94 -85.56 -57.90
N GLU A 452 -47.09 -86.52 -58.27
CA GLU A 452 -45.90 -86.88 -57.50
C GLU A 452 -44.90 -85.72 -57.42
N SER A 453 -44.69 -85.01 -58.53
CA SER A 453 -43.80 -83.86 -58.59
C SER A 453 -44.29 -82.71 -57.69
N LEU A 454 -45.60 -82.42 -57.72
CA LEU A 454 -46.22 -81.43 -56.84
C LEU A 454 -46.13 -81.85 -55.37
N LEU A 455 -46.39 -83.12 -55.06
CA LEU A 455 -46.29 -83.64 -53.70
C LEU A 455 -44.86 -83.52 -53.16
N LYS A 456 -43.85 -83.82 -53.98
CA LYS A 456 -42.43 -83.64 -53.64
C LYS A 456 -42.09 -82.18 -53.38
N LEU A 457 -42.60 -81.25 -54.19
CA LEU A 457 -42.41 -79.80 -53.99
C LEU A 457 -43.04 -79.32 -52.68
N ILE A 458 -44.28 -79.75 -52.38
CA ILE A 458 -44.97 -79.42 -51.12
C ILE A 458 -44.18 -79.96 -49.92
N ASN A 459 -43.70 -81.20 -49.99
CA ASN A 459 -42.89 -81.79 -48.93
C ASN A 459 -41.57 -81.03 -48.73
N ASN A 460 -40.90 -80.61 -49.80
CA ASN A 460 -39.68 -79.79 -49.70
C ASN A 460 -39.96 -78.44 -49.02
N ILE A 461 -41.09 -77.79 -49.31
CA ILE A 461 -41.50 -76.53 -48.65
C ILE A 461 -41.78 -76.77 -47.16
N LEU A 462 -42.49 -77.85 -46.82
CA LEU A 462 -42.78 -78.21 -45.44
C LEU A 462 -41.50 -78.52 -44.65
N ASP A 463 -40.55 -79.23 -45.27
CA ASP A 463 -39.28 -79.55 -44.65
C ASP A 463 -38.37 -78.31 -44.49
N PHE A 464 -38.42 -77.37 -45.44
CA PHE A 464 -37.80 -76.06 -45.27
C PHE A 464 -38.42 -75.25 -44.11
N SER A 465 -39.74 -75.25 -43.99
CA SER A 465 -40.45 -74.59 -42.87
C SER A 465 -40.08 -75.20 -41.51
N LYS A 466 -40.00 -76.54 -41.43
CA LYS A 466 -39.50 -77.23 -40.23
C LYS A 466 -38.05 -76.90 -39.94
N LEU A 467 -37.22 -76.67 -40.97
CA LEU A 467 -35.82 -76.28 -40.81
C LEU A 467 -35.70 -74.85 -40.27
N GLU A 468 -36.47 -73.89 -40.79
CA GLU A 468 -36.56 -72.51 -40.27
C GLU A 468 -37.03 -72.48 -38.80
N GLU A 469 -37.98 -73.33 -38.42
CA GLU A 469 -38.46 -73.45 -37.04
C GLU A 469 -37.51 -74.27 -36.13
N GLY A 470 -36.40 -74.80 -36.66
CA GLY A 470 -35.45 -75.63 -35.92
C GLY A 470 -35.98 -77.02 -35.51
N LYS A 471 -37.05 -77.50 -36.14
CA LYS A 471 -37.77 -78.76 -35.82
C LYS A 471 -37.37 -79.95 -36.70
N MET A 472 -36.40 -79.80 -37.60
CA MET A 472 -35.97 -80.88 -38.50
C MET A 472 -35.20 -81.96 -37.72
N LYS A 473 -35.68 -83.21 -37.78
CA LYS A 473 -35.00 -84.36 -37.18
C LYS A 473 -34.13 -85.06 -38.23
N ILE A 474 -32.81 -84.98 -38.07
CA ILE A 474 -31.86 -85.67 -38.95
C ILE A 474 -31.66 -87.09 -38.43
N LYS A 475 -31.88 -88.09 -39.29
CA LYS A 475 -31.61 -89.50 -38.99
C LYS A 475 -30.35 -89.91 -39.75
N VAL A 476 -29.28 -90.21 -39.03
CA VAL A 476 -28.04 -90.75 -39.60
C VAL A 476 -28.22 -92.26 -39.77
N THR A 477 -27.94 -92.78 -40.96
CA THR A 477 -28.00 -94.22 -41.24
C THR A 477 -26.66 -94.64 -41.82
N GLU A 478 -26.02 -95.66 -41.25
CA GLU A 478 -24.80 -96.28 -41.81
C GLU A 478 -25.16 -97.11 -43.05
N VAL A 479 -24.40 -96.92 -44.11
CA VAL A 479 -24.56 -97.63 -45.38
C VAL A 479 -23.62 -98.84 -45.35
N LEU A 480 -24.19 -100.06 -45.36
CA LEU A 480 -23.47 -101.32 -45.56
C LEU A 480 -23.72 -101.86 -46.97
#